data_AF-A0ABD5BLJ5-F1
#
_entry.id   AF-A0ABD5BLJ5-F1
#
_cell.length_a   1.000
_cell.length_b   1.000
_cell.length_c   1.000
_cell.angle_alpha   90.00
_cell.angle_beta   90.00
_cell.angle_gamma   90.00
#
_symmetry.space_group_name_H-M   'P 1'
#
loop_
_entity.id
_entity.type
_entity.pdbx_description
1 polymer ?
#
loop_
_entity_poly.entity_id
_entity_poly.type
_entity_poly.pdbx_seq_one_letter_code
_entity_poly.pdbx_strand_id
1 'polypeptide(L)' 'PFMIAPKSNARLTVSAAALGGSPVLTYINDYGGRPQLSFSCSGGSCKVVSEKKPAS' A
#
# COMPACT_ATOMS: atom_id res chain seq x y z
N PRO A 1 10.33 0.56 10.15
CA PRO A 1 9.14 -0.25 9.79
C PRO A 1 7.93 0.32 10.56
N PHE A 2 6.75 0.40 9.93
CA PHE A 2 5.55 0.93 10.57
C PHE A 2 4.60 -0.23 10.89
N MET A 3 4.03 -0.25 12.10
CA MET A 3 2.95 -1.17 12.49
C MET A 3 1.72 -0.34 12.82
N ILE A 4 0.61 -0.60 12.14
CA ILE A 4 -0.65 0.14 12.35
C ILE A 4 -1.55 -0.72 13.23
N ALA A 5 -2.01 -0.15 14.35
CA ALA A 5 -2.93 -0.82 15.26
C ALA A 5 -4.30 -1.09 14.59
N PRO A 6 -5.06 -2.11 15.02
CA PRO A 6 -6.37 -2.41 14.46
C PRO A 6 -7.29 -1.18 14.43
N LYS A 7 -7.93 -0.94 13.27
CA LYS A 7 -8.85 0.19 13.03
C LYS A 7 -8.24 1.59 13.22
N SER A 8 -6.91 1.69 13.29
CA SER A 8 -6.20 2.97 13.39
C SER A 8 -5.64 3.42 12.05
N ASN A 9 -5.12 4.64 12.02
CA ASN A 9 -4.38 5.20 10.91
C ASN A 9 -3.02 5.70 11.39
N ALA A 10 -2.05 5.75 10.48
CA ALA A 10 -0.73 6.29 10.73
C ALA A 10 -0.30 7.18 9.57
N ARG A 11 0.37 8.28 9.89
CA ARG A 11 0.91 9.19 8.88
C ARG A 11 2.26 8.68 8.39
N LEU A 12 2.40 8.54 7.07
CA LEU A 12 3.70 8.30 6.45
C LEU A 12 4.53 9.59 6.47
N THR A 13 5.85 9.47 6.63
CA THR A 13 6.77 10.61 6.66
C THR A 13 7.09 11.15 5.27
N VAL A 14 6.68 10.46 4.21
CA VAL A 14 6.85 10.84 2.81
C VAL A 14 5.65 11.65 2.31
N SER A 15 5.90 12.64 1.45
CA SER A 15 4.85 13.47 0.86
C SER A 15 4.08 12.72 -0.23
N ALA A 16 2.81 13.08 -0.43
CA ALA A 16 2.00 12.52 -1.51
C ALA A 16 2.62 12.80 -2.90
N ALA A 17 3.26 13.96 -3.08
CA ALA A 17 3.97 14.30 -4.31
C ALA A 17 5.16 13.36 -4.58
N ALA A 18 5.88 12.92 -3.56
CA ALA A 18 6.98 11.98 -3.70
C ALA A 18 6.50 10.53 -3.94
N LEU A 19 5.29 10.18 -3.51
CA LEU A 19 4.70 8.85 -3.76
C LEU A 19 4.14 8.69 -5.18
N GLY A 20 3.75 9.80 -5.82
CA GLY A 20 3.14 9.77 -7.16
C GLY A 20 1.75 9.13 -7.18
N GLY A 21 1.25 8.86 -8.39
CA GLY A 21 -0.10 8.31 -8.61
C GLY A 21 -0.23 6.79 -8.45
N SER A 22 0.89 6.07 -8.35
CA SER A 22 0.90 4.61 -8.30
C SER A 22 1.93 4.05 -7.29
N PRO A 23 1.80 4.38 -6.00
CA PRO A 23 2.76 3.92 -5.00
C PRO A 23 2.64 2.42 -4.75
N VAL A 24 3.76 1.80 -4.38
CA VAL A 24 3.84 0.39 -3.99
C VAL A 24 4.25 0.33 -2.51
N LEU A 25 3.47 -0.39 -1.71
CA LEU A 25 3.81 -0.68 -0.31
C LEU A 25 4.17 -2.15 -0.16
N THR A 26 5.13 -2.44 0.71
CA THR A 26 5.45 -3.81 1.11
C THR A 26 5.02 -4.00 2.55
N TYR A 27 4.25 -5.05 2.83
CA TYR A 27 3.85 -5.40 4.19
C TYR A 27 4.47 -6.71 4.63
N ILE A 28 4.47 -6.98 5.94
CA ILE A 28 4.91 -8.25 6.50
C ILE A 28 3.66 -9.06 6.84
N ASN A 29 3.53 -10.25 6.27
CA ASN A 29 2.44 -11.17 6.63
C ASN A 29 2.81 -12.04 7.85
N ASP A 30 1.88 -12.87 8.30
CA ASP A 30 2.00 -13.80 9.42
C ASP A 30 3.12 -14.85 9.26
N TYR A 31 3.48 -15.19 8.02
CA TYR A 31 4.59 -16.09 7.68
C TYR A 31 5.95 -15.36 7.56
N GLY A 32 6.01 -14.05 7.81
CA GLY A 32 7.22 -13.24 7.65
C GLY A 32 7.56 -12.88 6.19
N GLY A 33 6.71 -13.24 5.24
CA GLY A 33 6.81 -12.85 3.84
C GLY A 33 6.62 -11.35 3.63
N ARG A 34 7.13 -10.85 2.50
CA ARG A 34 7.12 -9.42 2.12
C ARG A 34 6.38 -9.14 0.82
N PRO A 35 5.09 -9.50 0.71
CA PRO A 35 4.28 -9.20 -0.46
C PRO A 35 4.12 -7.69 -0.68
N GLN A 36 3.92 -7.34 -1.95
CA GLN A 36 3.67 -5.97 -2.38
C GLN A 36 2.18 -5.70 -2.56
N LEU A 37 1.79 -4.47 -2.27
CA LEU A 37 0.47 -3.90 -2.54
C LEU A 37 0.67 -2.71 -3.46
N SER A 38 0.18 -2.83 -4.69
CA SER A 38 0.15 -1.72 -5.65
C SER A 38 -1.09 -0.87 -5.39
N PHE A 39 -0.93 0.45 -5.41
CA PHE A 39 -2.03 1.39 -5.23
C PHE A 39 -2.25 2.21 -6.49
N SER A 40 -3.48 2.68 -6.67
CA SER A 40 -3.84 3.73 -7.61
C SER A 40 -4.47 4.89 -6.83
N CYS A 41 -3.96 6.10 -7.05
CA CYS A 41 -4.37 7.31 -6.32
C CYS A 41 -5.19 8.25 -7.21
N SER A 42 -6.25 8.80 -6.65
CA SER A 42 -7.05 9.88 -7.24
C SER A 42 -7.24 10.98 -6.21
N GLY A 43 -6.66 12.15 -6.48
CA GLY A 43 -6.52 13.22 -5.50
C GLY A 43 -5.68 12.76 -4.29
N GLY A 44 -6.17 13.01 -3.07
CA GLY A 44 -5.51 12.63 -1.83
C GLY A 44 -5.77 11.19 -1.35
N SER A 45 -6.52 10.39 -2.10
CA SER A 45 -6.95 9.05 -1.69
C SER A 45 -6.37 7.98 -2.61
N CYS A 46 -5.83 6.91 -2.03
CA CYS A 46 -5.25 5.79 -2.75
C CYS A 46 -5.98 4.48 -2.39
N LYS A 47 -6.21 3.62 -3.38
CA LYS A 47 -6.81 2.28 -3.19
C LYS A 47 -5.91 1.21 -3.77
N VAL A 48 -5.89 0.03 -3.16
CA VAL A 48 -5.20 -1.14 -3.72
C VAL A 48 -5.80 -1.45 -5.08
N VAL A 49 -4.96 -1.63 -6.09
CA VAL A 49 -5.37 -2.28 -7.34
C VAL A 49 -5.44 -3.77 -7.06
N SER A 50 -6.63 -4.35 -7.16
CA SER A 50 -6.81 -5.79 -7.08
C SER A 50 -5.86 -6.45 -8.09
N GLU A 51 -5.07 -7.41 -7.65
CA GLU A 51 -4.30 -8.24 -8.56
C GLU A 51 -5.31 -8.89 -9.53
N LYS A 52 -5.25 -8.49 -10.79
CA LYS A 52 -5.97 -9.22 -11.82
C LYS A 52 -5.33 -10.61 -11.81
N LYS A 53 -6.08 -11.65 -11.40
CA LYS A 53 -5.64 -13.04 -11.56
C LYS A 53 -5.02 -13.15 -12.96
N PRO A 54 -3.80 -13.68 -13.11
CA PRO A 54 -3.30 -13.97 -14.43
C PRO A 54 -4.37 -14.85 -15.08
N ALA A 55 -4.90 -14.40 -16.22
CA ALA A 55 -5.77 -15.25 -17.03
C ALA A 55 -4.94 -16.50 -17.33
N SER A 56 -5.45 -17.65 -16.89
CA SER A 56 -4.89 -18.97 -17.21
C SER A 56 -4.75 -19.17 -18.70
#